data_AF-A0A956NSH6-F1
#
_entry.id   AF-A0A956NSH6-F1
#
_cell.length_a   1.000
_cell.length_b   1.000
_cell.length_c   1.000
_cell.angle_alpha   90.00
_cell.angle_beta   90.00
_cell.angle_gamma   90.00
#
_symmetry.space_group_name_H-M   'P 1'
#
loop_
_entity.id
_entity.type
_entity.pdbx_description
1 polymer ?
#
loop_
_entity_poly.entity_id
_entity_poly.type
_entity_poly.pdbx_seq_one_letter_code
_entity_poly.pdbx_strand_id
1 'polypeptide(L)' 'SLADGEGRTMGAHLLEGCLIYTTAEIVIGVLPGISFLREMDRATGYEELFIRTNNDANGAF' A
#
# COMPACT_ATOMS: atom_id res chain seq x y z
N SER A 1 -5.66 5.54 10.03
CA SER A 1 -6.27 6.33 11.12
C SER A 1 -7.72 5.87 11.26
N LEU A 2 -8.26 5.83 12.48
CA LEU A 2 -9.66 5.54 12.78
C LEU A 2 -10.17 6.49 13.88
N ALA A 3 -11.48 6.63 13.99
CA ALA A 3 -12.15 7.39 15.04
C ALA A 3 -13.13 6.50 15.80
N ASP A 4 -13.24 6.70 17.12
CA ASP A 4 -14.25 6.05 17.96
C ASP A 4 -15.59 6.80 17.95
N GLY A 5 -16.58 6.29 18.70
CA GLY A 5 -17.91 6.90 18.80
C GLY A 5 -17.95 8.27 19.50
N GLU A 6 -16.84 8.68 20.15
CA GLU A 6 -16.69 10.01 20.75
C GLU A 6 -15.89 10.97 19.86
N GLY A 7 -15.46 10.51 18.67
CA GLY A 7 -14.68 11.29 17.72
C GLY A 7 -13.18 11.38 18.04
N ARG A 8 -12.68 10.61 19.01
CA ARG A 8 -11.24 10.54 19.30
C ARG A 8 -10.55 9.72 18.23
N THR A 9 -9.40 10.18 17.76
CA THR A 9 -8.67 9.53 16.67
C THR A 9 -7.47 8.73 17.17
N MET A 10 -7.17 7.64 16.47
CA MET A 10 -5.95 6.86 16.67
C MET A 10 -5.38 6.39 15.33
N GLY A 11 -4.06 6.21 15.26
CA GLY A 11 -3.37 5.81 14.03
C GLY A 11 -2.05 5.10 14.31
N ALA A 12 -1.78 4.07 13.52
CA ALA A 12 -0.55 3.28 13.51
C ALA A 12 -0.44 2.54 12.16
N HIS A 13 0.53 1.62 12.06
CA HIS A 13 0.61 0.68 10.94
C HIS A 13 -0.59 -0.28 10.96
N LEU A 14 -1.16 -0.55 9.79
CA LEU A 14 -2.28 -1.48 9.64
C LEU A 14 -1.74 -2.91 9.77
N LEU A 15 -2.40 -3.72 10.60
CA LEU A 15 -2.09 -5.14 10.75
C LEU A 15 -3.33 -5.98 10.43
N GLU A 16 -3.17 -7.30 10.49
CA GLU A 16 -4.29 -8.24 10.40
C GLU A 16 -5.32 -7.98 11.53
N GLY A 17 -6.59 -8.35 11.27
CA GLY A 17 -7.69 -8.19 12.24
C GLY A 17 -8.49 -6.89 12.10
N CYS A 18 -8.22 -6.06 11.09
CA CYS A 18 -9.02 -4.87 10.79
C CYS A 18 -10.31 -5.25 10.05
N LEU A 19 -11.31 -5.70 10.82
CA LEU A 19 -12.61 -6.14 10.29
C LEU A 19 -13.48 -4.95 9.88
N ILE A 20 -14.10 -5.06 8.70
CA ILE A 20 -15.07 -4.08 8.22
C ILE A 20 -16.40 -4.32 8.93
N TYR A 21 -16.95 -3.27 9.55
CA TYR A 21 -18.25 -3.37 10.23
C TYR A 21 -19.41 -3.28 9.23
N THR A 22 -19.54 -2.16 8.52
CA THR A 22 -20.63 -1.92 7.55
C THR A 22 -20.15 -2.01 6.12
N THR A 23 -19.22 -1.14 5.72
CA THR A 23 -18.65 -1.08 4.37
C THR A 23 -17.22 -0.53 4.41
N ALA A 24 -16.44 -0.87 3.39
CA ALA A 24 -15.17 -0.24 3.09
C ALA A 24 -15.16 0.10 1.60
N GLU A 25 -15.04 1.39 1.31
CA GLU A 25 -14.88 1.88 -0.06
C GLU A 25 -13.38 2.02 -0.35
N ILE A 26 -12.90 1.26 -1.33
CA ILE A 26 -11.47 1.19 -1.68
C ILE A 26 -11.32 1.51 -3.16
N VAL A 27 -10.47 2.49 -3.47
CA VAL A 27 -10.06 2.84 -4.84
C VAL A 27 -8.60 2.48 -5.01
N ILE A 28 -8.27 1.64 -5.99
CA ILE A 28 -6.91 1.16 -6.25
C ILE A 28 -6.41 1.76 -7.57
N GLY A 29 -5.32 2.52 -7.50
CA GLY A 29 -4.62 3.03 -8.68
C GLY A 29 -3.61 2.00 -9.19
N VAL A 30 -3.65 1.70 -10.49
CA VAL A 30 -2.70 0.79 -11.15
C VAL A 30 -1.82 1.58 -12.10
N LEU A 31 -0.50 1.35 -12.03
CA LEU A 31 0.50 1.98 -12.89
C LEU A 31 1.20 0.89 -13.74
N PRO A 32 0.69 0.56 -14.95
CA PRO A 32 1.14 -0.62 -15.69
C PRO A 32 2.64 -0.61 -16.06
N GLY A 33 3.19 0.57 -16.34
CA GLY A 33 4.61 0.73 -16.65
C GLY A 33 5.55 0.68 -15.45
N ILE A 34 5.05 0.42 -14.24
CA ILE A 34 5.83 0.46 -13.00
C ILE A 34 5.62 -0.83 -12.20
N SER A 35 6.73 -1.45 -11.79
CA SER A 35 6.76 -2.50 -10.78
C SER A 35 7.19 -1.91 -9.44
N PHE A 36 6.35 -2.07 -8.42
CA PHE A 36 6.72 -1.84 -7.02
C PHE A 36 7.24 -3.15 -6.41
N LEU A 37 8.47 -3.12 -5.92
CA LEU A 37 9.19 -4.25 -5.33
C LEU A 37 9.55 -3.92 -3.88
N ARG A 38 9.92 -4.97 -3.15
CA ARG A 38 10.39 -4.91 -1.77
C ARG A 38 11.79 -5.53 -1.77
N GLU A 39 12.82 -4.73 -1.52
CA GLU A 39 14.22 -5.18 -1.52
C GLU A 39 14.86 -4.89 -0.16
N MET A 40 15.69 -5.81 0.33
CA MET A 40 16.35 -5.67 1.62
C MET A 40 17.30 -4.46 1.63
N ASP A 41 16.99 -3.46 2.45
CA ASP A 41 17.90 -2.35 2.74
C ASP A 41 18.71 -2.66 4.01
N ARG A 42 20.03 -2.70 3.88
CA ARG A 42 20.94 -2.96 5.01
C ARG A 42 20.94 -1.85 6.06
N ALA A 43 20.58 -0.62 5.69
CA ALA A 43 20.55 0.50 6.61
C ALA A 43 19.36 0.42 7.58
N THR A 44 18.21 -0.07 7.11
CA THR A 44 16.98 -0.18 7.92
C THR A 44 16.77 -1.57 8.48
N GLY A 45 17.30 -2.60 7.81
CA GLY A 45 17.10 -4.01 8.15
C GLY A 45 15.74 -4.56 7.68
N TYR A 46 15.02 -3.82 6.84
CA TYR A 46 13.71 -4.20 6.31
C TYR A 46 13.72 -4.26 4.78
N GLU A 47 12.71 -4.92 4.22
CA GLU A 47 12.46 -4.84 2.78
C GLU A 47 11.78 -3.51 2.46
N GLU A 48 12.54 -2.58 1.87
CA GLU A 48 12.07 -1.25 1.53
C GLU A 48 11.51 -1.19 0.11
N LEU A 49 10.73 -0.15 -0.18
CA LEU A 49 10.16 0.07 -1.50
C LEU A 49 11.26 0.31 -2.55
N PHE A 50 11.30 -0.54 -3.58
CA PHE A 50 12.12 -0.37 -4.77
C PHE A 50 11.25 -0.24 -6.01
N ILE A 51 11.53 0.73 -6.87
CA ILE A 51 10.69 1.06 -8.03
C ILE A 51 11.44 0.70 -9.31
N ARG A 52 10.81 -0.10 -10.18
CA ARG A 52 11.36 -0.45 -11.49
C ARG A 52 10.38 -0.08 -12.59
N THR A 53 10.88 0.56 -13.64
CA THR A 53 10.11 0.76 -14.87
C THR A 53 10.00 -0.55 -15.63
N ASN A 54 8.79 -0.96 -15.97
CA ASN A 54 8.56 -2.05 -16.91
C ASN A 54 8.79 -1.47 -18.30
N ASN A 55 9.87 -1.90 -18.97
CA ASN A 55 10.16 -1.47 -20.33
C ASN A 55 9.31 -2.30 -21.30
N ASP A 56 8.00 -2.11 -21.24
CA ASP A 56 7.07 -2.71 -22.18
C ASP A 56 7.20 -1.93 -23.49
N ALA A 57 8.10 -2.38 -24.36
CA ALA A 57 8.29 -1.82 -25.70
C ALA A 57 7.07 -2.03 -26.63
N ASN A 58 5.90 -2.44 -26.12
CA ASN A 58 4.68 -2.60 -26.88
C ASN A 58 3.48 -2.15 -26.04
N GLY A 59 3.04 -0.92 -26.28
CA GLY A 59 1.79 -0.40 -25.75
C GLY A 59 0.59 -1.12 -26.36
N ALA A 60 0.16 -2.20 -25.70
CA ALA A 60 -1.12 -2.84 -25.98
C ALA A 60 -1.89 -2.99 -24.66
N PHE A 61 -2.85 -2.08 -24.46
CA PHE A 61 -4.12 -2.45 -23.85
C PHE A 61 -5.01 -3.03 -24.94
#